data_AF-A0A3N0WYR5-F1
#
_entry.id   AF-A0A3N0WYR5-F1
#
_cell.length_a   1.000
_cell.length_b   1.000
_cell.length_c   1.000
_cell.angle_alpha   90.00
_cell.angle_beta   90.00
_cell.angle_gamma   90.00
#
_symmetry.space_group_name_H-M   'P 1'
#
loop_
_entity.id
_entity.type
_entity.pdbx_description
1 polymer ?
#
loop_
_entity_poly.entity_id
_entity_poly.type
_entity_poly.pdbx_seq_one_letter_code
_entity_poly.pdbx_strand_id
1 'polypeptide(L)'
;MKKEVNRLKDESKTKTEFYEKSISELNAKISEIEIREVKTKTELEVKTTQISELKKERAELQEQLDKSERTNFDVLNPQGTVKVTDTKSGMSYEFEAGTGTKITNSTESTLSTKLQSVTESLSSQTQRAESLSKTVDEQQKTIKQKDSKIDQQSTKITELSEKIKKLQESLAKSVLKKGISPVVWVGLGMFILGAIQILWKIYKPRKLV
;
A
#
# COMPACT_ATOMS: atom_id res chain seq x y z
N MET A 1 30.35 44.41 -1.94
CA MET A 1 28.93 44.11 -1.67
C MET A 1 28.12 43.73 -2.91
N LYS A 2 28.01 44.55 -3.97
CA LYS A 2 27.17 44.23 -5.16
C LYS A 2 27.50 42.90 -5.85
N LYS A 3 28.78 42.54 -6.00
CA LYS A 3 29.22 41.29 -6.64
C LYS A 3 28.73 40.03 -5.88
N GLU A 4 28.75 40.09 -4.56
CA GLU A 4 28.36 38.97 -3.70
C GLU A 4 26.84 38.76 -3.68
N VAL A 5 26.08 39.86 -3.71
CA VAL A 5 24.61 39.82 -3.84
C VAL A 5 24.20 39.19 -5.17
N ASN A 6 24.90 39.52 -6.27
CA ASN A 6 24.62 38.92 -7.57
C ASN A 6 24.95 37.42 -7.59
N ARG A 7 26.09 37.00 -7.02
CA ARG A 7 26.46 35.58 -6.89
C ARG A 7 25.38 34.77 -6.17
N LEU A 8 24.92 35.26 -5.01
CA LEU A 8 23.87 34.60 -4.24
C LEU A 8 22.53 34.53 -4.98
N LYS A 9 22.22 35.56 -5.78
CA LYS A 9 21.02 35.58 -6.62
C LYS A 9 21.07 34.50 -7.71
N ASP A 10 22.23 34.35 -8.36
CA ASP A 10 22.44 33.34 -9.41
C ASP A 10 22.43 31.92 -8.82
N GLU A 11 23.03 31.71 -7.65
CA GLU A 11 22.96 30.43 -6.92
C GLU A 11 21.54 30.08 -6.48
N SER A 12 20.77 31.06 -5.99
CA SER A 12 19.36 30.85 -5.65
C SER A 12 18.53 30.48 -6.88
N LYS A 13 18.79 31.14 -8.03
CA LYS A 13 18.07 30.88 -9.28
C LYS A 13 18.35 29.47 -9.80
N THR A 14 19.63 29.11 -9.92
CA THR A 14 20.04 27.77 -10.38
C THR A 14 19.51 26.65 -9.49
N LYS A 15 19.50 26.86 -8.17
CA LYS A 15 18.92 25.91 -7.22
C LYS A 15 17.40 25.77 -7.37
N THR A 16 16.71 26.87 -7.67
CA THR A 16 15.26 26.86 -7.95
C THR A 16 14.96 26.10 -9.24
N GLU A 17 15.68 26.39 -10.32
CA GLU A 17 15.55 25.69 -11.61
C GLU A 17 15.81 24.18 -11.46
N PHE A 18 16.82 23.79 -10.66
CA PHE A 18 17.10 22.39 -10.35
C PHE A 18 15.93 21.70 -9.62
N TYR A 19 15.34 22.37 -8.63
CA TYR A 19 14.20 21.82 -7.91
C TYR A 19 12.94 21.75 -8.76
N GLU A 20 12.67 22.77 -9.59
CA GLU A 20 11.55 22.75 -10.54
C GLU A 20 11.66 21.57 -11.51
N LYS A 21 12.86 21.34 -12.07
CA LYS A 21 13.12 20.18 -12.93
C LYS A 21 12.91 18.86 -12.19
N SER A 22 13.44 18.75 -10.97
CA SER A 22 13.29 17.53 -10.15
C SER A 22 11.82 17.25 -9.80
N ILE A 23 11.03 18.28 -9.50
CA ILE A 23 9.59 18.17 -9.24
C ILE A 23 8.85 17.71 -10.50
N SER A 24 9.19 18.29 -11.67
CA SER A 24 8.59 17.88 -12.94
C SER A 24 8.87 16.42 -13.26
N GLU A 25 10.10 15.94 -13.05
CA GLU A 25 10.47 14.54 -13.27
C GLU A 25 9.75 13.59 -12.28
N LEU A 26 9.59 14.00 -11.02
CA LEU A 26 8.85 13.22 -10.03
C LEU A 26 7.36 13.13 -10.38
N ASN A 27 6.74 14.24 -10.81
CA ASN A 27 5.34 14.26 -11.22
C ASN A 27 5.08 13.35 -12.44
N ALA A 28 6.01 13.33 -13.40
CA ALA A 28 5.92 12.40 -14.54
C ALA A 28 5.97 10.93 -14.08
N LYS A 29 6.90 10.59 -13.18
CA LYS A 29 6.99 9.23 -12.61
C LYS A 29 5.77 8.83 -11.79
N ILE A 30 5.18 9.76 -11.03
CA ILE A 30 3.95 9.51 -10.27
C ILE A 30 2.82 9.16 -11.23
N SER A 31 2.64 9.94 -12.30
CA SER A 31 1.62 9.68 -13.32
C SER A 31 1.80 8.32 -14.01
N GLU A 32 3.03 7.94 -14.36
CA GLU A 32 3.32 6.61 -14.91
C GLU A 32 3.00 5.46 -13.94
N ILE A 33 3.27 5.66 -12.64
CA ILE A 33 2.96 4.69 -11.59
C ILE A 33 1.45 4.54 -11.42
N GLU A 34 0.70 5.64 -11.39
CA GLU A 34 -0.77 5.65 -11.27
C GLU A 34 -1.41 4.90 -12.45
N ILE A 35 -0.95 5.15 -13.68
CA ILE A 35 -1.43 4.42 -14.88
C ILE A 35 -1.15 2.92 -14.76
N ARG A 36 0.05 2.55 -14.29
CA ARG A 36 0.42 1.14 -14.10
C ARG A 36 -0.45 0.47 -13.03
N GLU A 37 -0.68 1.14 -11.90
CA GLU A 37 -1.50 0.64 -10.79
C GLU A 37 -2.93 0.37 -11.25
N VAL A 38 -3.54 1.32 -11.96
CA VAL A 38 -4.89 1.16 -12.54
C VAL A 38 -4.93 -0.05 -13.48
N LYS A 39 -3.96 -0.16 -14.40
CA LYS A 39 -3.89 -1.29 -15.33
C LYS A 39 -3.78 -2.64 -14.59
N THR A 40 -2.88 -2.74 -13.62
CA THR A 40 -2.68 -3.98 -12.85
C THR A 40 -3.91 -4.34 -12.02
N LYS A 41 -4.61 -3.36 -11.44
CA LYS A 41 -5.84 -3.59 -10.69
C LYS A 41 -6.96 -4.12 -11.59
N THR A 42 -7.15 -3.52 -12.77
CA THR A 42 -8.13 -4.00 -13.75
C THR A 42 -7.81 -5.42 -14.22
N GLU A 43 -6.54 -5.73 -14.52
CA GLU A 43 -6.12 -7.08 -14.90
C GLU A 43 -6.37 -8.10 -13.77
N LEU A 44 -6.19 -7.71 -12.51
CA LEU A 44 -6.47 -8.55 -11.35
C LEU A 44 -7.97 -8.85 -11.20
N GLU A 45 -8.83 -7.86 -11.40
CA GLU A 45 -10.30 -8.04 -11.35
C GLU A 45 -10.79 -8.98 -12.47
N VAL A 46 -10.26 -8.83 -13.69
CA VAL A 46 -10.56 -9.74 -14.81
C VAL A 46 -10.15 -11.18 -14.48
N LYS A 47 -8.92 -11.38 -13.99
CA LYS A 47 -8.44 -12.72 -13.61
C LYS A 47 -9.25 -13.32 -12.46
N THR A 48 -9.67 -12.51 -11.50
CA THR A 48 -10.51 -12.96 -10.38
C THR A 48 -11.86 -13.47 -10.88
N THR A 49 -12.45 -12.77 -11.84
CA THR A 49 -13.71 -13.16 -12.49
C THR A 49 -13.55 -14.49 -13.23
N GLN A 50 -12.51 -14.63 -14.07
CA GLN A 50 -12.21 -15.89 -14.78
C GLN A 50 -12.02 -17.08 -13.84
N ILE A 51 -11.33 -16.88 -12.71
CA ILE A 51 -11.16 -17.94 -11.70
C ILE A 51 -12.52 -18.36 -11.11
N SER A 52 -13.43 -17.41 -10.89
CA SER A 52 -14.77 -17.72 -10.37
C SER A 52 -15.61 -18.54 -11.37
N GLU A 53 -15.52 -18.21 -12.66
CA GLU A 53 -16.18 -18.94 -13.74
C GLU A 53 -15.64 -20.36 -13.88
N LEU A 54 -14.31 -20.51 -13.95
CA LEU A 54 -13.66 -21.82 -14.02
C LEU A 54 -13.96 -22.71 -12.81
N LYS A 55 -14.09 -22.11 -11.60
CA LYS A 55 -14.53 -22.85 -10.41
C LYS A 55 -15.96 -23.37 -10.55
N LYS A 56 -16.85 -22.57 -11.13
CA LYS A 56 -18.24 -22.97 -11.38
C LYS A 56 -18.31 -24.09 -12.43
N GLU A 57 -17.61 -23.92 -13.56
CA GLU A 57 -17.54 -24.94 -14.61
C GLU A 57 -16.98 -26.27 -14.07
N ARG A 58 -15.91 -26.21 -13.27
CA ARG A 58 -15.37 -27.40 -12.61
C ARG A 58 -16.40 -28.08 -11.69
N ALA A 59 -17.17 -27.30 -10.94
CA ALA A 59 -18.20 -27.85 -10.05
C ALA A 59 -19.32 -28.53 -10.86
N GLU A 60 -19.75 -27.94 -11.96
CA GLU A 60 -20.74 -28.53 -12.87
C GLU A 60 -20.22 -29.81 -13.54
N LEU A 61 -18.99 -29.81 -14.03
CA LEU A 61 -18.34 -31.01 -14.59
C LEU A 61 -18.20 -32.11 -13.53
N GLN A 62 -17.88 -31.77 -12.28
CA GLN A 62 -17.83 -32.74 -11.19
C GLN A 62 -19.22 -33.33 -10.89
N GLU A 63 -20.28 -32.51 -10.90
CA GLU A 63 -21.65 -33.00 -10.73
C GLU A 63 -22.09 -33.91 -11.88
N GLN A 64 -21.68 -33.59 -13.12
CA GLN A 64 -21.92 -34.43 -14.28
C GLN A 64 -21.16 -35.77 -14.18
N LEU A 65 -19.89 -35.74 -13.77
CA LEU A 65 -19.09 -36.94 -13.54
C LEU A 65 -19.75 -37.83 -12.49
N ASP A 66 -20.17 -37.23 -11.36
CA ASP A 66 -20.88 -37.93 -10.28
C ASP A 66 -22.23 -38.51 -10.73
N LYS A 67 -22.88 -37.94 -11.75
CA LYS A 67 -24.10 -38.49 -12.37
C LYS A 67 -23.80 -39.60 -13.37
N SER A 68 -22.71 -39.49 -14.14
CA SER A 68 -22.31 -40.52 -15.12
C SER A 68 -21.67 -41.76 -14.48
N GLU A 69 -20.96 -41.59 -13.37
CA GLU A 69 -20.40 -42.71 -12.57
C GLU A 69 -21.49 -43.47 -11.81
N ARG A 70 -22.73 -42.95 -11.76
CA ARG A 70 -23.91 -43.57 -11.12
C ARG A 70 -24.67 -44.57 -11.99
N THR A 71 -24.10 -45.09 -13.06
CA THR A 71 -24.64 -46.35 -13.61
C THR A 71 -24.22 -47.49 -12.68
N ASN A 72 -24.88 -47.55 -11.52
CA ASN A 72 -24.91 -48.73 -10.67
C ASN A 72 -25.37 -49.88 -11.56
N PHE A 73 -24.46 -50.79 -11.85
CA PHE A 73 -24.82 -52.04 -12.48
C PHE A 73 -24.82 -53.12 -11.40
N ASP A 74 -25.92 -53.85 -11.36
CA ASP A 74 -26.05 -55.06 -10.55
C ASP A 74 -26.04 -56.23 -11.53
N VAL A 75 -24.98 -57.06 -11.48
CA VAL A 75 -25.00 -58.35 -12.18
C VAL A 75 -25.43 -59.42 -11.17
N LEU A 76 -26.59 -60.02 -11.41
CA LEU A 76 -27.16 -61.09 -10.59
C LEU A 76 -26.97 -62.44 -11.28
N ASN A 77 -26.49 -63.42 -10.52
CA ASN A 77 -26.26 -64.79 -10.97
C ASN A 77 -25.43 -64.90 -12.27
N PRO A 78 -24.28 -64.21 -12.40
CA PRO A 78 -23.39 -64.41 -13.55
C PRO A 78 -22.99 -65.88 -13.64
N GLN A 79 -22.88 -66.39 -14.86
CA GLN A 79 -22.50 -67.79 -15.12
C GLN A 79 -21.06 -67.84 -15.65
N GLY A 80 -20.24 -68.70 -15.03
CA GLY A 80 -18.85 -68.94 -15.43
C GLY A 80 -17.84 -68.11 -14.63
N THR A 81 -16.58 -68.17 -15.07
CA THR A 81 -15.47 -67.52 -14.38
C THR A 81 -15.57 -65.99 -14.49
N VAL A 82 -15.62 -65.32 -13.34
CA VAL A 82 -15.62 -63.87 -13.24
C VAL A 82 -14.22 -63.41 -12.82
N LYS A 83 -13.67 -62.46 -13.58
CA LYS A 83 -12.40 -61.80 -13.27
C LYS A 83 -12.65 -60.40 -12.71
N VAL A 84 -12.15 -60.15 -11.51
CA VAL A 84 -12.17 -58.85 -10.87
C VAL A 84 -10.75 -58.33 -10.76
N THR A 85 -10.49 -57.19 -11.38
CA THR A 85 -9.18 -56.52 -11.29
C THR A 85 -9.29 -55.35 -10.34
N ASP A 86 -8.48 -55.34 -9.29
CA ASP A 86 -8.31 -54.17 -8.44
C ASP A 86 -7.46 -53.13 -9.18
N THR A 87 -8.07 -51.98 -9.49
CA THR A 87 -7.43 -50.88 -10.21
C THR A 87 -6.26 -50.24 -9.46
N LYS A 88 -6.16 -50.41 -8.12
CA LYS A 88 -5.09 -49.82 -7.31
C LYS A 88 -3.87 -50.73 -7.17
N SER A 89 -4.08 -52.02 -6.93
CA SER A 89 -2.98 -52.97 -6.75
C SER A 89 -2.54 -53.65 -8.05
N GLY A 90 -3.36 -53.59 -9.09
CA GLY A 90 -3.14 -54.33 -10.35
C GLY A 90 -3.36 -55.84 -10.21
N MET A 91 -3.76 -56.32 -9.02
CA MET A 91 -4.03 -57.73 -8.78
C MET A 91 -5.40 -58.11 -9.37
N SER A 92 -5.43 -59.29 -9.97
CA SER A 92 -6.65 -59.87 -10.53
C SER A 92 -7.04 -61.11 -9.74
N TYR A 93 -8.33 -61.20 -9.42
CA TYR A 93 -8.93 -62.33 -8.73
C TYR A 93 -9.94 -62.98 -9.67
N GLU A 94 -9.85 -64.29 -9.81
CA GLU A 94 -10.76 -65.08 -10.63
C GLU A 94 -11.53 -66.03 -9.72
N PHE A 95 -12.85 -66.05 -9.84
CA PHE A 95 -13.71 -66.97 -9.11
C PHE A 95 -14.87 -67.43 -9.99
N GLU A 96 -15.34 -68.64 -9.74
CA GLU A 96 -16.53 -69.18 -10.39
C GLU A 96 -17.76 -68.49 -9.84
N ALA A 97 -18.49 -67.78 -10.69
CA ALA A 97 -19.77 -67.21 -10.33
C ALA A 97 -20.91 -68.16 -10.68
N GLY A 98 -21.95 -68.14 -9.83
CA GLY A 98 -23.13 -68.96 -10.03
C GLY A 98 -24.37 -68.37 -9.37
N THR A 99 -25.38 -69.21 -9.18
CA THR A 99 -26.61 -68.83 -8.46
C THR A 99 -26.30 -68.38 -7.03
N GLY A 100 -26.72 -67.16 -6.70
CA GLY A 100 -26.45 -66.50 -5.40
C GLY A 100 -25.34 -65.44 -5.46
N THR A 101 -24.58 -65.36 -6.55
CA THR A 101 -23.54 -64.34 -6.71
C THR A 101 -24.14 -63.00 -7.16
N LYS A 102 -23.84 -61.92 -6.43
CA LYS A 102 -24.14 -60.53 -6.83
C LYS A 102 -22.84 -59.76 -6.99
N ILE A 103 -22.63 -59.18 -8.17
CA ILE A 103 -21.51 -58.26 -8.43
C ILE A 103 -22.07 -56.85 -8.39
N THR A 104 -21.52 -56.03 -7.50
CA THR A 104 -21.85 -54.60 -7.38
C THR A 104 -20.57 -53.78 -7.41
N ASN A 105 -20.54 -52.70 -8.19
CA ASN A 105 -19.58 -51.63 -7.94
C ASN A 105 -20.04 -50.86 -6.69
N SER A 106 -19.65 -51.34 -5.51
CA SER A 106 -20.00 -50.65 -4.28
C SER A 106 -19.07 -49.45 -4.07
N THR A 107 -19.68 -48.34 -3.67
CA THR A 107 -19.16 -46.98 -3.48
C THR A 107 -17.80 -46.86 -2.78
N GLU A 108 -17.29 -47.89 -2.08
CA GLU A 108 -16.03 -47.87 -1.32
C GLU A 108 -14.78 -47.60 -2.16
N SER A 109 -14.68 -48.15 -3.37
CA SER A 109 -13.51 -47.90 -4.25
C SER A 109 -13.48 -46.44 -4.72
N THR A 110 -14.64 -45.90 -5.06
CA THR A 110 -14.83 -44.49 -5.44
C THR A 110 -14.63 -43.57 -4.25
N LEU A 111 -15.10 -43.97 -3.06
CA LEU A 111 -14.89 -43.24 -1.80
C LEU A 111 -13.42 -43.19 -1.45
N SER A 112 -12.69 -44.30 -1.58
CA SER A 112 -11.25 -44.39 -1.31
C SER A 112 -10.45 -43.49 -2.26
N THR A 113 -10.84 -43.44 -3.53
CA THR A 113 -10.19 -42.57 -4.53
C THR A 113 -10.50 -41.09 -4.29
N LYS A 114 -11.75 -40.74 -3.94
CA LYS A 114 -12.12 -39.38 -3.50
C LYS A 114 -11.43 -38.98 -2.20
N LEU A 115 -11.29 -39.90 -1.23
CA LEU A 115 -10.58 -39.63 0.03
C LEU A 115 -9.11 -39.32 -0.24
N GLN A 116 -8.48 -40.03 -1.16
CA GLN A 116 -7.11 -39.80 -1.57
C GLN A 116 -6.94 -38.44 -2.25
N SER A 117 -7.83 -38.08 -3.18
CA SER A 117 -7.76 -36.77 -3.85
C SER A 117 -8.05 -35.60 -2.89
N VAL A 118 -8.95 -35.79 -1.92
CA VAL A 118 -9.23 -34.82 -0.85
C VAL A 118 -8.02 -34.66 0.06
N THR A 119 -7.33 -35.76 0.39
CA THR A 119 -6.11 -35.75 1.21
C THR A 119 -4.97 -35.00 0.52
N GLU A 120 -4.76 -35.24 -0.78
CA GLU A 120 -3.78 -34.52 -1.60
C GLU A 120 -4.11 -33.03 -1.72
N SER A 121 -5.40 -32.70 -1.92
CA SER A 121 -5.87 -31.32 -1.98
C SER A 121 -5.70 -30.59 -0.64
N LEU A 122 -5.98 -31.27 0.48
CA LEU A 122 -5.78 -30.73 1.82
C LEU A 122 -4.29 -30.50 2.12
N SER A 123 -3.43 -31.45 1.76
CA SER A 123 -1.97 -31.30 1.88
C SER A 123 -1.45 -30.08 1.10
N SER A 124 -1.92 -29.91 -0.15
CA SER A 124 -1.58 -28.73 -0.96
C SER A 124 -2.09 -27.42 -0.36
N GLN A 125 -3.30 -27.42 0.22
CA GLN A 125 -3.85 -26.25 0.91
C GLN A 125 -3.07 -25.92 2.19
N THR A 126 -2.67 -26.92 2.97
CA THR A 126 -1.83 -26.73 4.17
C THR A 126 -0.49 -26.11 3.80
N GLN A 127 0.17 -26.59 2.74
CA GLN A 127 1.42 -25.98 2.25
C GLN A 127 1.25 -24.51 1.84
N ARG A 128 0.12 -24.18 1.18
CA ARG A 128 -0.19 -22.79 0.83
C ARG A 128 -0.48 -21.93 2.05
N ALA A 129 -1.16 -22.47 3.06
CA ALA A 129 -1.41 -21.79 4.31
C ALA A 129 -0.09 -21.50 5.05
N GLU A 130 0.83 -22.46 5.09
CA GLU A 130 2.18 -22.26 5.66
C GLU A 130 2.98 -21.20 4.90
N SER A 131 2.95 -21.22 3.56
CA SER A 131 3.66 -20.20 2.77
C SER A 131 3.08 -18.81 3.00
N LEU A 132 1.74 -18.69 3.06
CA LEU A 132 1.07 -17.43 3.35
C LEU A 132 1.39 -16.94 4.77
N SER A 133 1.44 -17.85 5.76
CA SER A 133 1.83 -17.51 7.13
C SER A 133 3.23 -16.93 7.18
N LYS A 134 4.19 -17.52 6.46
CA LYS A 134 5.56 -16.98 6.37
C LYS A 134 5.59 -15.59 5.73
N THR A 135 4.83 -15.38 4.66
CA THR A 135 4.72 -14.06 4.02
C THR A 135 4.09 -13.02 4.96
N VAL A 136 3.07 -13.38 5.73
CA VAL A 136 2.46 -12.50 6.73
C VAL A 136 3.48 -12.13 7.82
N ASP A 137 4.26 -13.08 8.32
CA ASP A 137 5.31 -12.81 9.31
C ASP A 137 6.41 -11.86 8.79
N GLU A 138 6.81 -12.03 7.53
CA GLU A 138 7.76 -11.14 6.86
C GLU A 138 7.20 -9.72 6.66
N GLN A 139 5.93 -9.61 6.25
CA GLN A 139 5.24 -8.34 6.14
C GLN A 139 5.11 -7.65 7.50
N GLN A 140 4.79 -8.39 8.56
CA GLN A 140 4.70 -7.86 9.92
C GLN A 140 6.06 -7.32 10.41
N LYS A 141 7.16 -8.00 10.11
CA LYS A 141 8.52 -7.49 10.39
C LYS A 141 8.80 -6.20 9.63
N THR A 142 8.42 -6.14 8.36
CA THR A 142 8.60 -4.95 7.51
C THR A 142 7.79 -3.76 8.03
N ILE A 143 6.55 -3.98 8.47
CA ILE A 143 5.71 -2.95 9.10
C ILE A 143 6.40 -2.42 10.35
N LYS A 144 6.83 -3.28 11.27
CA LYS A 144 7.55 -2.86 12.50
C LYS A 144 8.81 -2.03 12.18
N GLN A 145 9.56 -2.39 11.13
CA GLN A 145 10.71 -1.61 10.69
C GLN A 145 10.31 -0.23 10.14
N LYS A 146 9.21 -0.15 9.41
CA LYS A 146 8.67 1.12 8.90
C LYS A 146 8.14 2.00 10.03
N ASP A 147 7.41 1.44 10.99
CA ASP A 147 6.91 2.19 12.16
C ASP A 147 8.06 2.79 12.97
N SER A 148 9.12 2.02 13.22
CA SER A 148 10.32 2.54 13.89
C SER A 148 10.98 3.70 13.12
N LYS A 149 10.99 3.64 11.78
CA LYS A 149 11.48 4.76 10.95
C LYS A 149 10.57 5.98 11.02
N ILE A 150 9.25 5.78 11.07
CA ILE A 150 8.28 6.87 11.24
C ILE A 150 8.51 7.54 12.59
N ASP A 151 8.68 6.79 13.67
CA ASP A 151 8.98 7.33 15.00
C ASP A 151 10.28 8.15 14.99
N GLN A 152 11.35 7.63 14.39
CA GLN A 152 12.61 8.37 14.23
C GLN A 152 12.47 9.65 13.39
N GLN A 153 11.59 9.66 12.39
CA GLN A 153 11.32 10.86 11.61
C GLN A 153 10.47 11.85 12.41
N SER A 154 9.50 11.38 13.19
CA SER A 154 8.65 12.21 14.05
C SER A 154 9.47 12.92 15.13
N THR A 155 10.42 12.23 15.76
CA THR A 155 11.34 12.87 16.72
C THR A 155 12.21 13.94 16.05
N LYS A 156 12.76 13.66 14.87
CA LYS A 156 13.52 14.67 14.08
C LYS A 156 12.68 15.88 13.71
N ILE A 157 11.41 15.68 13.32
CA ILE A 157 10.49 16.79 13.03
C ILE A 157 10.28 17.65 14.28
N THR A 158 10.10 17.01 15.44
CA THR A 158 9.93 17.71 16.71
C THR A 158 11.17 18.53 17.07
N GLU A 159 12.37 17.95 16.96
CA GLU A 159 13.62 18.67 17.17
C GLU A 159 13.82 19.85 16.21
N LEU A 160 13.49 19.67 14.93
CA LEU A 160 13.58 20.74 13.93
C LEU A 160 12.58 21.86 14.23
N SER A 161 11.37 21.52 14.68
CA SER A 161 10.35 22.48 15.10
C SER A 161 10.83 23.32 16.30
N GLU A 162 11.47 22.69 17.29
CA GLU A 162 12.07 23.42 18.42
C GLU A 162 13.20 24.37 17.97
N LYS A 163 14.06 23.92 17.05
CA LYS A 163 15.11 24.77 16.47
C LYS A 163 14.52 25.96 15.73
N ILE A 164 13.45 25.76 14.96
CA ILE A 164 12.73 26.85 14.27
C ILE A 164 12.20 27.86 15.28
N LYS A 165 11.55 27.41 16.37
CA LYS A 165 11.08 28.32 17.44
C LYS A 165 12.21 29.13 18.07
N LYS A 166 13.33 28.49 18.42
CA LYS A 166 14.51 29.19 18.97
C LYS A 166 15.08 30.21 18.00
N LEU A 167 15.15 29.87 16.70
CA LEU A 167 15.59 30.81 15.67
C LEU A 167 14.62 32.00 15.51
N GLN A 168 13.31 31.74 15.52
CA GLN A 168 12.30 32.81 15.50
C GLN A 168 12.41 33.73 16.72
N GLU A 169 12.58 33.19 17.92
CA GLU A 169 12.76 33.99 19.14
C GLU A 169 14.05 34.83 19.08
N SER A 170 15.15 34.25 18.59
CA SER A 170 16.42 34.99 18.46
C SER A 170 16.33 36.10 17.41
N LEU A 171 15.64 35.86 16.28
CA LEU A 171 15.34 36.88 15.29
C LEU A 171 14.46 37.99 15.88
N ALA A 172 13.37 37.64 16.57
CA ALA A 172 12.49 38.60 17.23
C ALA A 172 13.25 39.47 18.25
N LYS A 173 14.08 38.85 19.09
CA LYS A 173 14.96 39.57 20.03
C LYS A 173 15.95 40.48 19.31
N SER A 174 16.53 40.05 18.19
CA SER A 174 17.47 40.87 17.42
C SER A 174 16.81 42.07 16.74
N VAL A 175 15.56 41.92 16.28
CA VAL A 175 14.74 43.01 15.72
C VAL A 175 14.35 44.00 16.80
N LEU A 176 13.89 43.53 17.97
CA LEU A 176 13.59 44.38 19.12
C LEU A 176 14.82 45.16 19.61
N LYS A 177 16.00 44.54 19.63
CA LYS A 177 17.25 45.19 20.04
C LYS A 177 17.75 46.24 19.03
N LYS A 178 17.27 46.19 17.78
CA LYS A 178 17.50 47.19 16.73
C LYS A 178 16.37 48.22 16.60
N GLY A 179 15.32 48.12 17.43
CA GLY A 179 14.32 49.17 17.54
C GLY A 179 14.97 50.50 17.93
N ILE A 180 14.57 51.58 17.26
CA ILE A 180 15.07 52.94 17.49
C ILE A 180 15.01 53.23 19.00
N SER A 181 16.17 53.48 19.61
CA SER A 181 16.29 53.73 21.06
C SER A 181 15.25 54.77 21.51
N PRO A 182 14.57 54.60 22.66
CA PRO A 182 13.57 55.54 23.16
C PRO A 182 14.10 56.98 23.20
N VAL A 183 15.39 57.16 23.43
CA VAL A 183 16.08 58.45 23.44
C VAL A 183 16.07 59.12 22.06
N VAL A 184 16.23 58.34 20.98
CA VAL A 184 16.18 58.85 19.59
C VAL A 184 14.74 59.21 19.21
N TRP A 185 13.74 58.43 19.66
CA TRP A 185 12.33 58.74 19.42
C TRP A 185 11.89 60.01 20.16
N VAL A 186 12.26 60.16 21.43
CA VAL A 186 12.02 61.38 22.22
C VAL A 186 12.78 62.58 21.65
N GLY A 187 14.01 62.38 21.18
CA GLY A 187 14.81 63.40 20.52
C GLY A 187 14.16 63.91 19.22
N LEU A 188 13.65 62.99 18.39
CA LEU A 188 12.93 63.35 17.15
C LEU A 188 11.60 64.07 17.45
N GLY A 189 10.86 63.61 18.47
CA GLY A 189 9.63 64.24 18.93
C GLY A 189 9.84 65.66 19.47
N MET A 190 10.89 65.88 20.26
CA MET A 190 11.30 67.22 20.72
C MET A 190 11.69 68.14 19.56
N PHE A 191 12.38 67.61 18.55
CA PHE A 191 12.78 68.39 17.37
C PHE A 191 11.56 68.86 16.55
N ILE A 192 10.56 67.99 16.39
CA ILE A 192 9.31 68.32 15.70
C ILE A 192 8.51 69.37 16.49
N LEU A 193 8.41 69.23 17.81
CA LEU A 193 7.74 70.21 18.68
C LEU A 193 8.45 71.57 18.66
N GLY A 194 9.79 71.58 18.67
CA GLY A 194 10.58 72.80 18.53
C GLY A 194 10.37 73.49 17.17
N ALA A 195 10.32 72.71 16.08
CA ALA A 195 10.02 73.23 14.75
C ALA A 195 8.60 73.82 14.65
N ILE A 196 7.61 73.19 15.29
CA ILE A 196 6.23 73.70 15.36
C ILE A 196 6.17 74.99 16.17
N GLN A 197 6.88 75.10 17.30
CA GLN A 197 6.96 76.35 18.07
C GLN A 197 7.58 77.50 17.28
N ILE A 198 8.63 77.22 16.50
CA ILE A 198 9.27 78.22 15.63
C ILE A 198 8.31 78.65 14.52
N LEU A 199 7.61 77.70 13.87
CA LEU A 199 6.59 78.03 12.87
C LEU A 199 5.47 78.89 13.46
N TRP A 200 5.00 78.57 14.68
CA TRP A 200 3.93 79.33 15.33
C TRP A 200 4.37 80.76 15.72
N LYS A 201 5.64 80.94 16.04
CA LYS A 201 6.22 82.26 16.35
C LYS A 201 6.40 83.13 15.10
N ILE A 202 6.67 82.50 13.95
CA ILE A 202 6.77 83.18 12.64
C ILE A 202 5.37 83.49 12.06
N TYR A 203 4.37 82.64 12.33
CA TYR A 203 3.01 82.78 11.79
C TYR A 203 2.07 83.63 12.66
N LYS A 204 2.60 84.50 13.54
CA LYS A 204 1.77 85.42 14.31
C LYS A 204 1.24 86.52 13.37
N PRO A 205 -0.07 86.61 13.11
CA PRO A 205 -0.61 87.60 12.18
C PRO A 205 -0.40 89.02 12.73
N ARG A 206 0.19 89.89 11.92
CA ARG A 206 0.16 91.35 12.16
C ARG A 206 -1.30 91.77 12.17
N LYS A 207 -1.77 92.33 13.29
CA LYS A 207 -3.07 93.00 13.36
C LYS A 207 -3.03 94.18 12.39
N LEU A 208 -3.94 94.18 11.41
CA LEU A 208 -4.29 95.34 10.59
C LEU A 208 -5.09 96.30 11.47
N VAL A 209 -4.47 97.39 11.91
CA VAL A 209 -5.10 98.70 12.18
C VAL A 209 -4.08 99.75 11.78
#